data_AF-A0A0B5CER0-F1
#
_entry.id   AF-A0A0B5CER0-F1
#
_cell.length_a   1.000
_cell.length_b   1.000
_cell.length_c   1.000
_cell.angle_alpha   90.00
_cell.angle_beta   90.00
_cell.angle_gamma   90.00
#
_symmetry.space_group_name_H-M   'P 1'
#
loop_
_entity.id
_entity.type
_entity.pdbx_description
1 polymer ?
#
loop_
_entity_poly.entity_id
_entity_poly.type
_entity_poly.pdbx_seq_one_letter_code
_entity_poly.pdbx_strand_id
1 'polypeptide(L)'
;MMNGKVKEIILKRGNQQAGFIDTLTVVLHEDTFIRDDQLGSYEEIAANCSAELAEVMGYGISFENKGGRNFYEKSYQLGDEEHNYGFVAVFQIFTHF
;
A
#
# COMPACT_ATOMS: atom_id res chain seq x y z
N MET A 1 12.57 -12.66 16.05
CA MET A 1 12.15 -12.93 17.44
C MET A 1 13.01 -12.08 18.36
N MET A 2 12.43 -11.21 19.21
CA MET A 2 13.14 -10.60 20.34
C MET A 2 12.22 -10.79 21.55
N ASN A 3 12.67 -11.55 22.54
CA ASN A 3 11.88 -11.93 23.73
C ASN A 3 10.58 -12.71 23.48
N GLY A 4 10.53 -13.60 22.49
CA GLY A 4 9.43 -14.57 22.36
C GLY A 4 8.06 -13.98 21.96
N LYS A 5 7.98 -12.69 21.62
CA LYS A 5 6.80 -12.09 21.00
C LYS A 5 7.00 -11.98 19.49
N VAL A 6 5.98 -12.38 18.73
CA VAL A 6 5.87 -12.05 17.30
C VAL A 6 5.78 -10.54 17.20
N LYS A 7 6.70 -9.91 16.45
CA LYS A 7 6.54 -8.50 16.09
C LYS A 7 5.52 -8.47 14.96
N GLU A 8 4.38 -7.84 15.22
CA GLU A 8 3.36 -7.54 14.20
C GLU A 8 3.81 -6.43 13.25
N ILE A 9 4.83 -5.64 13.64
CA ILE A 9 5.35 -4.53 12.83
C ILE A 9 6.60 -4.99 12.07
N ILE A 10 6.55 -4.84 10.74
CA ILE A 10 7.67 -5.13 9.84
C ILE A 10 8.89 -4.30 10.24
N LEU A 11 10.00 -4.98 10.54
CA LEU A 11 11.27 -4.34 10.89
C LEU A 11 11.94 -3.79 9.63
N LYS A 12 12.01 -2.46 9.49
CA LYS A 12 12.60 -1.78 8.33
C LYS A 12 14.13 -1.67 8.34
N ARG A 13 14.79 -1.99 9.45
CA ARG A 13 16.26 -1.92 9.59
C ARG A 13 16.79 -3.13 10.36
N GLY A 14 17.81 -3.79 9.80
CA GLY A 14 18.49 -4.91 10.43
C GLY A 14 19.27 -4.47 11.67
N ASN A 15 19.08 -5.17 12.80
CA ASN A 15 19.87 -4.99 14.01
C ASN A 15 21.11 -5.93 14.04
N GLN A 16 21.90 -5.91 12.95
CA GLN A 16 23.14 -6.67 12.72
C GLN A 16 23.12 -8.21 12.89
N GLN A 17 22.08 -8.81 13.46
CA GLN A 17 21.97 -10.25 13.78
C GLN A 17 20.77 -10.96 13.16
N ALA A 18 19.86 -10.24 12.51
CA ALA A 18 18.66 -10.83 11.91
C ALA A 18 18.46 -10.37 10.47
N GLY A 19 18.18 -11.32 9.57
CA GLY A 19 17.71 -11.03 8.22
C GLY A 19 16.36 -10.32 8.25
N PHE A 20 16.16 -9.39 7.34
CA PHE A 20 14.93 -8.62 7.18
C PHE A 20 14.54 -8.59 5.70
N ILE A 21 13.27 -8.26 5.42
CA ILE A 21 12.80 -8.06 4.06
C ILE A 21 13.26 -6.66 3.63
N ASP A 22 14.17 -6.61 2.67
CA ASP A 22 14.71 -5.35 2.14
C ASP A 22 13.72 -4.67 1.18
N THR A 23 13.00 -5.44 0.37
CA THR A 23 11.97 -4.94 -0.54
C THR A 23 10.89 -6.00 -0.75
N LEU A 24 9.63 -5.57 -0.79
CA LEU A 24 8.48 -6.36 -1.22
C LEU A 24 7.67 -5.51 -2.20
N THR A 25 7.44 -6.03 -3.40
CA THR A 25 6.56 -5.42 -4.40
C THR A 25 5.49 -6.42 -4.77
N VAL A 26 4.22 -6.03 -4.63
CA VAL A 26 3.06 -6.83 -5.02
C VAL A 26 2.27 -6.05 -6.05
N VAL A 27 1.71 -6.75 -7.02
CA VAL A 27 0.80 -6.19 -8.02
C VAL A 27 -0.51 -6.95 -7.92
N LEU A 28 -1.60 -6.21 -7.76
CA LEU A 28 -2.95 -6.74 -7.65
C LEU A 28 -3.80 -6.12 -8.77
N HIS A 29 -4.79 -6.88 -9.24
CA HIS A 29 -5.75 -6.36 -10.21
C HIS A 29 -6.66 -5.33 -9.55
N GLU A 30 -7.06 -4.27 -10.26
CA GLU A 30 -7.89 -3.19 -9.69
C GLU A 30 -9.22 -3.70 -9.13
N ASP A 31 -9.84 -4.69 -9.79
CA ASP A 31 -11.05 -5.39 -9.31
C ASP A 31 -10.93 -5.97 -7.90
N THR A 32 -9.72 -6.19 -7.39
CA THR A 32 -9.49 -6.61 -5.99
C THR A 32 -10.02 -5.56 -5.01
N PHE A 33 -10.04 -4.29 -5.42
CA PHE A 33 -10.38 -3.14 -4.60
C PHE A 33 -11.63 -2.43 -5.09
N ILE A 34 -12.37 -2.96 -6.06
CA ILE A 34 -13.64 -2.39 -6.53
C ILE A 34 -14.75 -3.24 -5.93
N ARG A 35 -15.64 -2.61 -5.16
CA ARG A 35 -16.81 -3.29 -4.60
C ARG A 35 -17.93 -3.34 -5.64
N ASP A 36 -18.83 -4.31 -5.50
CA ASP A 36 -19.95 -4.52 -6.44
C ASP A 36 -20.85 -3.28 -6.64
N ASP A 37 -20.84 -2.34 -5.69
CA ASP A 37 -21.62 -1.10 -5.70
C ASP A 37 -20.85 0.14 -6.19
N GLN A 38 -19.61 -0.02 -6.67
CA GLN A 38 -18.71 1.07 -7.06
C GLN A 38 -18.41 1.10 -8.56
N LEU A 39 -18.04 2.28 -9.06
CA LEU A 39 -17.65 2.48 -10.46
C LEU A 39 -16.14 2.38 -10.68
N GLY A 40 -15.36 2.27 -9.61
CA GLY A 40 -13.91 2.09 -9.66
C GLY A 40 -13.17 3.39 -9.93
N SER A 41 -13.58 4.50 -9.34
CA SER A 41 -12.78 5.74 -9.41
C SER A 41 -11.44 5.57 -8.68
N TYR A 42 -10.44 6.37 -9.04
CA TYR A 42 -9.16 6.40 -8.32
C TYR A 42 -9.32 6.55 -6.82
N GLU A 43 -10.23 7.41 -6.37
CA GLU A 43 -10.50 7.67 -4.95
C GLU A 43 -11.13 6.46 -4.27
N GLU A 44 -12.04 5.75 -4.95
CA GLU A 44 -12.65 4.51 -4.44
C GLU A 44 -11.61 3.40 -4.29
N ILE A 45 -10.82 3.16 -5.35
CA ILE A 45 -9.75 2.15 -5.35
C ILE A 45 -8.72 2.49 -4.27
N ALA A 46 -8.28 3.74 -4.17
CA ALA A 46 -7.32 4.17 -3.16
C ALA A 46 -7.85 4.02 -1.74
N ALA A 47 -9.12 4.38 -1.49
CA ALA A 47 -9.74 4.25 -0.18
C ALA A 47 -9.87 2.78 0.25
N ASN A 48 -10.36 1.92 -0.65
CA ASN A 48 -10.51 0.49 -0.38
C ASN A 48 -9.15 -0.18 -0.18
N CYS A 49 -8.17 0.12 -1.04
CA CYS A 49 -6.80 -0.36 -0.89
C CYS A 49 -6.20 0.07 0.46
N SER A 50 -6.42 1.32 0.88
CA SER A 50 -5.98 1.82 2.18
C SER A 50 -6.59 1.05 3.34
N ALA A 51 -7.87 0.71 3.27
CA ALA A 51 -8.57 -0.07 4.28
C ALA A 51 -7.99 -1.49 4.41
N GLU A 52 -7.78 -2.19 3.29
CA GLU A 52 -7.17 -3.51 3.25
C GLU A 52 -5.73 -3.50 3.79
N LEU A 53 -4.94 -2.48 3.41
CA LEU A 53 -3.58 -2.30 3.93
C LEU A 53 -3.59 -2.02 5.44
N ALA A 54 -4.54 -1.22 5.93
CA ALA A 54 -4.68 -0.99 7.36
C ALA A 54 -5.01 -2.29 8.11
N GLU A 55 -5.84 -3.17 7.55
CA GLU A 55 -6.17 -4.47 8.14
C GLU A 55 -4.97 -5.43 8.13
N VAL A 56 -4.28 -5.57 7.00
CA VAL A 56 -3.21 -6.57 6.82
C VAL A 56 -1.87 -6.10 7.41
N MET A 57 -1.54 -4.81 7.26
CA MET A 57 -0.23 -4.25 7.58
C MET A 57 -0.24 -3.37 8.85
N GLY A 58 -1.43 -3.00 9.35
CA GLY A 58 -1.60 -2.08 10.47
C GLY A 58 -1.49 -0.59 10.08
N TYR A 59 -1.35 -0.28 8.80
CA TYR A 59 -1.31 1.09 8.27
C TYR A 59 -1.79 1.14 6.82
N GLY A 60 -2.47 2.23 6.45
CA GLY A 60 -2.94 2.47 5.09
C GLY A 60 -2.03 3.41 4.30
N ILE A 61 -2.62 4.15 3.37
CA ILE A 61 -1.96 5.24 2.62
C ILE A 61 -2.30 6.59 3.24
N SER A 62 -1.38 7.57 3.16
CA SER A 62 -1.59 8.91 3.72
C SER A 62 -2.01 9.93 2.66
N PHE A 63 -1.06 10.49 1.92
CA PHE A 63 -1.30 11.53 0.92
C PHE A 63 -0.84 11.11 -0.47
N GLU A 64 -1.48 11.71 -1.49
CA GLU A 64 -1.06 11.56 -2.88
C GLU A 64 0.31 12.22 -3.09
N ASN A 65 1.23 11.49 -3.70
CA ASN A 65 2.54 12.00 -4.07
C ASN A 65 2.42 12.99 -5.23
N LYS A 66 3.48 13.81 -5.43
CA LYS A 66 3.60 14.63 -6.64
C LYS A 66 3.89 13.74 -7.86
N GLY A 67 2.82 13.26 -8.46
CA GLY A 67 2.84 12.49 -9.70
C GLY A 67 2.76 10.96 -9.50
N GLY A 68 2.63 10.31 -10.65
CA GLY A 68 2.60 8.87 -10.80
C GLY A 68 3.94 8.18 -10.53
N ARG A 69 3.91 6.85 -10.45
CA ARG A 69 5.09 5.99 -10.35
C ARG A 69 4.91 4.77 -11.23
N ASN A 70 5.99 4.22 -11.79
CA ASN A 70 5.96 2.96 -12.53
C ASN A 70 4.87 2.91 -13.62
N PHE A 71 4.66 4.02 -14.34
CA PHE A 71 3.63 4.18 -15.39
C PHE A 71 2.17 4.25 -14.90
N TYR A 72 1.93 4.20 -13.60
CA TYR A 72 0.65 4.51 -12.98
C TYR A 72 0.48 6.02 -12.85
N GLU A 73 -0.74 6.52 -13.08
CA GLU A 73 -1.04 7.96 -13.10
C GLU A 73 -0.94 8.59 -11.70
N LYS A 74 -1.45 7.88 -10.70
CA LYS A 74 -1.47 8.30 -9.29
C LYS A 74 -0.61 7.41 -8.42
N SER A 75 -0.03 8.00 -7.39
CA SER A 75 0.65 7.24 -6.34
C SER A 75 0.50 7.91 -4.98
N TYR A 76 0.53 7.12 -3.92
CA TYR A 76 0.32 7.54 -2.54
C TYR A 76 1.47 7.07 -1.66
N GLN A 77 1.77 7.81 -0.60
CA GLN A 77 2.69 7.35 0.44
C GLN A 77 2.02 6.24 1.24
N LEU A 78 2.72 5.12 1.43
CA LEU A 78 2.29 4.05 2.33
C LEU A 78 2.79 4.34 3.74
N GLY A 79 1.89 4.34 4.72
CA GLY A 79 2.15 4.75 6.10
C GLY A 79 1.46 6.07 6.47
N ASP A 80 2.03 6.78 7.43
CA ASP A 80 1.52 8.05 7.96
C ASP A 80 2.50 9.21 7.64
N GLU A 81 2.27 10.40 8.18
CA GLU A 81 3.14 11.57 7.95
C GLU A 81 4.54 11.41 8.58
N GLU A 82 4.68 10.62 9.64
CA GLU A 82 5.93 10.41 10.38
C GLU A 82 6.72 9.19 9.82
N HIS A 83 6.01 8.20 9.28
CA HIS A 83 6.54 6.91 8.85
C HIS A 83 6.20 6.63 7.39
N ASN A 84 7.21 6.70 6.54
CA ASN A 84 7.11 6.23 5.16
C ASN A 84 7.53 4.75 5.10
N TYR A 85 6.63 3.86 4.69
CA TYR A 85 6.91 2.42 4.47
C TYR A 85 7.06 2.05 2.99
N GLY A 86 6.83 2.98 2.07
CA GLY A 86 6.90 2.76 0.64
C GLY A 86 5.88 3.63 -0.10
N PHE A 87 5.32 3.08 -1.17
CA PHE A 87 4.29 3.75 -1.96
C PHE A 87 3.29 2.74 -2.51
N VAL A 88 2.08 3.21 -2.78
CA VAL A 88 1.07 2.51 -3.56
C VAL A 88 0.88 3.28 -4.86
N ALA A 89 0.90 2.61 -6.00
CA ALA A 89 0.65 3.22 -7.30
C ALA A 89 -0.65 2.63 -7.86
N VAL A 90 -1.56 3.49 -8.34
CA VAL A 90 -2.92 3.10 -8.72
C VAL A 90 -3.14 3.41 -10.20
N PHE A 91 -3.72 2.44 -10.91
CA PHE A 91 -4.18 2.57 -12.28
C PHE A 91 -5.69 2.46 -12.25
N GLN A 92 -6.36 3.23 -13.10
CA GLN A 92 -7.76 3.02 -13.40
C GLN A 92 -7.84 2.67 -14.88
N ILE A 93 -8.32 1.48 -15.23
CA ILE A 93 -8.67 1.18 -16.63
C ILE A 93 -9.84 2.10 -17.00
N PHE A 94 -9.62 3.02 -17.94
CA PHE A 94 -10.71 3.74 -18.57
C PHE A 94 -11.59 2.76 -19.35
N THR A 95 -12.64 2.24 -18.73
CA THR A 95 -13.74 1.59 -19.43
C THR A 95 -14.58 2.71 -20.08
N HIS A 96 -14.18 3.10 -21.29
CA HIS A 96 -15.09 3.83 -22.19
C HIS A 96 -16.18 2.84 -22.62
N PHE A 97 -17.33 2.90 -21.97
CA PHE A 97 -18.59 2.37 -22.49
C PHE A 97 -19.48 3.51 -22.95
#